data_AF-A0A2S6HN91-F1
#
_entry.id   AF-A0A2S6HN91-F1
#
_cell.length_a   1.000
_cell.length_b   1.000
_cell.length_c   1.000
_cell.angle_alpha   90.00
_cell.angle_beta   90.00
_cell.angle_gamma   90.00
#
_symmetry.space_group_name_H-M   'P 1'
#
loop_
_entity.id
_entity.type
_entity.pdbx_description
1 polymer ?
#
loop_
_entity_poly.entity_id
_entity_poly.type
_entity_poly.pdbx_seq_one_letter_code
_entity_poly.pdbx_strand_id
1 'polypeptide(L)'
;MTYIERTIRYFFLMLLYNLVLLSPMMPDKLIRVLSCTGLMLFYLYCHIIPMNTSCKGQRLRILHGGYELVLASIVTFLIETAIYLFLIFKTATPARLLITNGIICVILLYLLFMNGIIRIFTCSGQLGFFKRIALLLFWWVPGLNLFLLHSFIEVSRKEYDFSMEKQQFYEKWKDEELCKTKYPILMVHGIFFRDWKNFNYWGRIPDELIRHGATIFYSNHQSSASVEQCAEEIKACILKIVKETGCEKVNIIAHSKGGLDSRYAVSCLGIDRYVASITTINTPHYGCNYVCRILDRISPEFVKFIGKKYESLFTLLGDDNPDFLSGLRDLTDRECARLNKIMTDAPGVYCQSTGSQMGSAKSAMFPLNLGYLIIRILGGGKNDGLVSTSSMVWGNDLGVLKPKGKQGISHGDVIDLTRKNIEGFDVMGFYTDLIHKLKERGY
;
A
#
# COMPACT_ATOMS: atom_id res chain seq x y z
N MET A 1 -6.22 18.19 14.65
CA MET A 1 -6.38 19.59 15.10
C MET A 1 -7.86 19.90 15.20
N THR A 2 -8.29 20.46 16.32
CA THR A 2 -9.67 20.88 16.50
C THR A 2 -9.98 22.09 15.61
N TYR A 3 -11.25 22.33 15.30
CA TYR A 3 -11.66 23.54 14.56
C TYR A 3 -11.22 24.84 15.26
N ILE A 4 -11.16 24.83 16.60
CA ILE A 4 -10.72 25.96 17.41
C ILE A 4 -9.24 26.25 17.16
N GLU A 5 -8.38 25.22 17.25
CA GLU A 5 -6.94 25.36 16.98
C GLU A 5 -6.66 25.87 15.56
N ARG A 6 -7.43 25.40 14.55
CA ARG A 6 -7.35 25.92 13.17
C ARG A 6 -7.65 27.40 13.13
N THR A 7 -8.76 27.81 13.75
CA THR A 7 -9.24 29.19 13.73
C THR A 7 -8.24 30.14 14.39
N ILE A 8 -7.71 29.76 15.56
CA ILE A 8 -6.68 30.53 16.28
C ILE A 8 -5.44 30.70 15.39
N ARG A 9 -4.97 29.62 14.76
CA ARG A 9 -3.81 29.68 13.86
C ARG A 9 -4.05 30.63 12.69
N TYR A 10 -5.21 30.53 12.03
CA TYR A 10 -5.54 31.38 10.88
C TYR A 10 -5.61 32.85 11.28
N PHE A 11 -6.19 33.14 12.44
CA PHE A 11 -6.25 34.49 12.99
C PHE A 11 -4.85 35.10 13.16
N PHE A 12 -3.92 34.40 13.80
CA PHE A 12 -2.54 34.91 13.97
C PHE A 12 -1.77 35.03 12.65
N LEU A 13 -2.00 34.14 11.68
CA LEU A 13 -1.42 34.27 10.35
C LEU A 13 -1.94 35.52 9.64
N MET A 14 -3.25 35.78 9.67
CA MET A 14 -3.84 36.97 9.06
C MET A 14 -3.41 38.28 9.74
N LEU A 15 -3.20 38.27 11.06
CA LEU A 15 -2.60 39.42 11.76
C LEU A 15 -1.20 39.72 11.23
N LEU A 16 -0.40 38.69 10.97
CA LEU A 16 0.93 38.86 10.38
C LEU A 16 0.85 39.40 8.95
N TYR A 17 -0.04 38.82 8.11
CA TYR A 17 -0.21 39.24 6.72
C TYR A 17 -0.64 40.69 6.58
N ASN A 18 -1.38 41.21 7.56
CA ASN A 18 -1.89 42.57 7.59
C ASN A 18 -1.10 43.49 8.52
N LEU A 19 0.08 43.07 9.00
CA LEU A 19 0.83 43.85 9.99
C LEU A 19 1.22 45.23 9.47
N VAL A 20 1.46 45.40 8.16
CA VAL A 20 1.75 46.71 7.57
C VAL A 20 0.53 47.63 7.61
N LEU A 21 -0.68 47.09 7.44
CA LEU A 21 -1.94 47.84 7.58
C LEU A 21 -2.27 48.16 9.04
N LEU A 22 -1.93 47.26 9.97
CA LEU A 22 -2.23 47.40 11.40
C LEU A 22 -1.21 48.27 12.15
N SER A 23 0.04 48.32 11.68
CA SER A 23 1.15 49.02 12.35
C SER A 23 0.86 50.51 12.64
N PRO A 24 0.25 51.30 11.73
CA PRO A 24 -0.11 52.70 12.02
C PRO A 24 -1.14 52.87 13.13
N MET A 25 -1.92 51.84 13.47
CA MET A 25 -2.95 51.89 14.50
C MET A 25 -2.39 51.55 15.91
N MET A 26 -1.14 51.14 16.00
CA MET A 26 -0.51 50.74 17.26
C MET A 26 0.12 51.96 17.98
N PRO A 27 -0.13 52.12 19.29
CA PRO A 27 0.19 53.36 20.02
C PRO A 27 1.69 53.58 20.24
N ASP A 28 2.52 52.53 20.32
CA ASP A 28 3.95 52.61 20.65
C ASP A 28 4.83 51.84 19.65
N LYS A 29 6.08 52.30 19.45
CA LYS A 29 7.12 51.60 18.67
C LYS A 29 7.50 50.25 19.28
N LEU A 30 7.60 50.16 20.61
CA LEU A 30 7.91 48.93 21.32
C LEU A 30 6.84 47.86 21.07
N ILE A 31 5.56 48.23 21.17
CA ILE A 31 4.42 47.33 20.92
C ILE A 31 4.46 46.81 19.47
N ARG A 32 4.77 47.68 18.50
CA ARG A 32 4.92 47.28 17.08
C ARG A 32 6.03 46.25 16.88
N VAL A 33 7.20 46.50 17.47
CA VAL A 33 8.36 45.59 17.36
C VAL A 33 8.03 44.25 18.01
N LEU A 34 7.52 44.25 19.24
CA LEU A 34 7.17 43.01 19.97
C LEU A 34 6.09 42.21 19.23
N SER A 35 5.06 42.87 18.69
CA SER A 35 4.00 42.22 17.92
C SER A 35 4.56 41.60 16.63
N CYS A 36 5.40 42.33 15.90
CA CYS A 36 6.07 41.83 14.69
C CYS A 36 6.93 40.60 15.00
N THR A 37 7.78 40.68 16.03
CA THR A 37 8.65 39.58 16.43
C THR A 37 7.84 38.36 16.87
N GLY A 38 6.81 38.54 17.70
CA GLY A 38 5.96 37.45 18.15
C GLY A 38 5.23 36.75 17.01
N LEU A 39 4.64 37.51 16.09
CA LEU A 39 3.94 36.97 14.92
C LEU A 39 4.91 36.27 13.94
N MET A 40 6.11 36.81 13.73
CA MET A 40 7.13 36.14 12.92
C MET A 40 7.67 34.86 13.56
N LEU A 41 7.88 34.84 14.87
CA LEU A 41 8.25 33.62 15.60
C LEU A 41 7.15 32.56 15.50
N PHE A 42 5.88 32.95 15.62
CA PHE A 42 4.74 32.06 15.40
C PHE A 42 4.70 31.51 13.96
N TYR A 43 4.98 32.35 12.97
CA TYR A 43 5.07 31.93 11.58
C TYR A 43 6.20 30.93 11.35
N LEU A 44 7.40 31.20 11.89
CA LEU A 44 8.53 30.27 11.84
C LEU A 44 8.25 28.96 12.58
N TYR A 45 7.55 29.01 13.72
CA TYR A 45 7.07 27.84 14.43
C TYR A 45 6.21 26.95 13.52
N CYS A 46 5.27 27.54 12.77
CA CYS A 46 4.46 26.81 11.81
C CYS A 46 5.29 26.16 10.69
N HIS A 47 6.38 26.82 10.28
CA HIS A 47 7.30 26.33 9.24
C HIS A 47 8.23 25.19 9.67
N ILE A 48 8.59 25.12 10.95
CA ILE A 48 9.61 24.18 11.44
C ILE A 48 8.95 23.01 12.14
N ILE A 49 8.03 23.27 13.06
CA ILE A 49 7.51 22.25 13.95
C ILE A 49 6.35 21.53 13.26
N PRO A 50 6.47 20.21 13.00
CA PRO A 50 5.35 19.41 12.54
C PRO A 50 4.23 19.48 13.56
N MET A 51 2.98 19.50 13.12
CA MET A 51 1.87 19.63 14.07
C MET A 51 1.91 18.54 15.14
N ASN A 52 1.59 18.94 16.36
CA ASN A 52 1.36 17.98 17.43
C ASN A 52 0.10 17.18 17.09
N THR A 53 0.28 15.88 16.89
CA THR A 53 -0.82 14.96 16.63
C THR A 53 -0.62 13.70 17.46
N SER A 54 -1.71 12.98 17.71
CA SER A 54 -1.69 11.67 18.37
C SER A 54 -1.04 10.57 17.53
N CYS A 55 -0.69 10.86 16.27
CA CYS A 55 -0.05 9.90 15.37
C CYS A 55 1.37 9.55 15.82
N LYS A 56 1.65 8.26 15.92
CA LYS A 56 2.99 7.70 16.13
C LYS A 56 3.75 7.71 14.81
N GLY A 57 4.89 8.40 14.79
CA GLY A 57 5.81 8.42 13.65
C GLY A 57 6.03 9.82 13.06
N GLN A 58 7.31 10.20 12.93
CA GLN A 58 7.69 11.53 12.47
C GLN A 58 7.21 11.84 11.04
N ARG A 59 7.29 10.86 10.13
CA ARG A 59 6.85 10.99 8.73
C ARG A 59 5.38 11.43 8.63
N LEU A 60 4.49 10.77 9.36
CA LEU A 60 3.05 11.07 9.32
C LEU A 60 2.72 12.43 9.95
N ARG A 61 3.44 12.82 11.02
CA ARG A 61 3.32 14.17 11.60
C ARG A 61 3.74 15.25 10.61
N ILE A 62 4.82 15.04 9.86
CA ILE A 62 5.26 15.98 8.81
C ILE A 62 4.24 16.02 7.67
N LEU A 63 3.73 14.87 7.22
CA LEU A 63 2.71 14.78 6.18
C LEU A 63 1.44 15.55 6.55
N HIS A 64 0.90 15.32 7.75
CA HIS A 64 -0.28 16.02 8.24
C HIS A 64 0.00 17.51 8.46
N GLY A 65 1.18 17.85 8.99
CA GLY A 65 1.63 19.24 9.06
C GLY A 65 1.65 19.91 7.68
N GLY A 66 2.07 19.20 6.63
CA GLY A 66 2.03 19.66 5.25
C GLY A 66 0.61 19.96 4.77
N TYR A 67 -0.31 19.01 4.99
CA TYR A 67 -1.74 19.18 4.71
C TYR A 67 -2.31 20.45 5.37
N GLU A 68 -2.03 20.67 6.65
CA GLU A 68 -2.55 21.83 7.39
C GLU A 68 -1.96 23.15 6.92
N LEU A 69 -0.69 23.19 6.49
CA LEU A 69 -0.09 24.39 5.92
C LEU A 69 -0.72 24.74 4.57
N VAL A 70 -0.97 23.76 3.71
CA VAL A 70 -1.67 23.96 2.43
C VAL A 70 -3.08 24.46 2.68
N LEU A 71 -3.83 23.83 3.60
CA LEU A 71 -5.18 24.25 3.94
C LEU A 71 -5.22 25.67 4.52
N ALA A 72 -4.30 25.98 5.44
CA ALA A 72 -4.16 27.32 6.00
C ALA A 72 -3.96 28.34 4.89
N SER A 73 -3.01 28.09 3.99
CA SER A 73 -2.68 29.00 2.88
C SER A 73 -3.85 29.24 1.95
N ILE A 74 -4.65 28.20 1.64
CA ILE A 74 -5.83 28.33 0.78
C ILE A 74 -6.92 29.15 1.48
N VAL A 75 -7.25 28.83 2.73
CA VAL A 75 -8.32 29.51 3.48
C VAL A 75 -7.96 30.97 3.71
N THR A 76 -6.75 31.26 4.18
CA THR A 76 -6.32 32.64 4.41
C THR A 76 -6.20 33.41 3.10
N PHE A 77 -5.72 32.81 2.00
CA PHE A 77 -5.71 33.47 0.69
C PHE A 77 -7.11 33.92 0.24
N LEU A 78 -8.14 33.09 0.43
CA LEU A 78 -9.52 33.45 0.08
C LEU A 78 -10.05 34.60 0.96
N ILE A 79 -9.77 34.57 2.26
CA ILE A 79 -10.20 35.62 3.19
C ILE A 79 -9.46 36.93 2.89
N GLU A 80 -8.14 36.88 2.71
CA GLU A 80 -7.33 38.05 2.34
C GLU A 80 -7.80 38.64 1.01
N THR A 81 -8.12 37.81 0.01
CA THR A 81 -8.68 38.29 -1.26
C THR A 81 -9.98 39.07 -1.03
N ALA A 82 -10.88 38.58 -0.18
CA ALA A 82 -12.12 39.27 0.16
C ALA A 82 -11.86 40.59 0.92
N ILE A 83 -10.91 40.61 1.87
CA ILE A 83 -10.48 41.80 2.60
C ILE A 83 -9.93 42.85 1.62
N TYR A 84 -9.06 42.44 0.70
CA TYR A 84 -8.45 43.33 -0.29
C TYR A 84 -9.49 43.92 -1.25
N LEU A 85 -10.43 43.10 -1.74
CA LEU A 85 -11.55 43.61 -2.54
C LEU A 85 -12.34 44.65 -1.76
N PHE A 86 -12.67 44.37 -0.49
CA PHE A 86 -13.37 45.34 0.35
C PHE A 86 -12.58 46.65 0.53
N LEU A 87 -11.28 46.58 0.86
CA LEU A 87 -10.45 47.77 1.09
C LEU A 87 -10.29 48.63 -0.18
N ILE A 88 -10.14 48.00 -1.35
CA ILE A 88 -10.03 48.71 -2.63
C ILE A 88 -11.30 49.51 -2.94
N PHE A 89 -12.48 48.95 -2.64
CA PHE A 89 -13.77 49.58 -2.99
C PHE A 89 -14.35 50.50 -1.90
N LYS A 90 -13.97 50.34 -0.62
CA LYS A 90 -14.64 51.03 0.50
C LYS A 90 -13.77 52.01 1.30
N THR A 91 -12.45 51.97 1.22
CA THR A 91 -11.61 52.73 2.16
C THR A 91 -10.68 53.72 1.46
N ALA A 92 -10.50 54.91 2.05
CA ALA A 92 -9.50 55.91 1.63
C ALA A 92 -8.06 55.51 2.04
N THR A 93 -7.75 54.21 2.02
CA THR A 93 -6.45 53.69 2.46
C THR A 93 -5.38 54.08 1.42
N PRO A 94 -4.21 54.60 1.83
CA PRO A 94 -3.17 54.97 0.89
C PRO A 94 -2.73 53.80 0.00
N ALA A 95 -2.71 54.01 -1.32
CA ALA A 95 -2.38 52.96 -2.30
C ALA A 95 -1.01 52.30 -2.02
N ARG A 96 -0.01 53.11 -1.61
CA ARG A 96 1.32 52.60 -1.24
C ARG A 96 1.25 51.56 -0.12
N LEU A 97 0.43 51.80 0.90
CA LEU A 97 0.30 50.90 2.06
C LEU A 97 -0.36 49.58 1.66
N LEU A 98 -1.43 49.64 0.87
CA LEU A 98 -2.12 48.46 0.33
C LEU A 98 -1.20 47.61 -0.55
N ILE A 99 -0.44 48.23 -1.45
CA ILE A 99 0.51 47.55 -2.34
C ILE A 99 1.62 46.87 -1.53
N THR A 100 2.24 47.59 -0.58
CA THR A 100 3.31 47.02 0.26
C THR A 100 2.81 45.84 1.09
N ASN A 101 1.65 45.96 1.75
CA ASN A 101 1.06 44.85 2.50
C ASN A 101 0.73 43.67 1.56
N GLY A 102 0.25 43.96 0.35
CA GLY A 102 -0.16 42.93 -0.62
C GLY A 102 1.02 42.08 -1.07
N ILE A 103 2.14 42.73 -1.38
CA ILE A 103 3.38 42.03 -1.74
C ILE A 103 3.85 41.13 -0.58
N ILE A 104 3.87 41.64 0.65
CA ILE A 104 4.30 40.87 1.82
C ILE A 104 3.35 39.69 2.07
N CYS A 105 2.04 39.93 2.01
CA CYS A 105 1.01 38.91 2.17
C CYS A 105 1.18 37.79 1.13
N VAL A 106 1.36 38.12 -0.14
CA VAL A 106 1.59 37.14 -1.22
C VAL A 106 2.86 36.32 -0.97
N ILE A 107 3.96 36.96 -0.57
CA ILE A 107 5.23 36.25 -0.27
C ILE A 107 5.04 35.28 0.90
N LEU A 108 4.44 35.72 2.01
CA LEU A 108 4.22 34.89 3.19
C LEU A 108 3.26 33.72 2.89
N LEU A 109 2.18 33.97 2.15
CA LEU A 109 1.26 32.91 1.71
C LEU A 109 1.96 31.89 0.82
N TYR A 110 2.76 32.36 -0.15
CA TYR A 110 3.49 31.49 -1.07
C TYR A 110 4.49 30.58 -0.34
N LEU A 111 5.26 31.13 0.60
CA LEU A 111 6.23 30.36 1.38
C LEU A 111 5.54 29.30 2.26
N LEU A 112 4.42 29.67 2.89
CA LEU A 112 3.64 28.74 3.71
C LEU A 112 3.07 27.59 2.86
N PHE A 113 2.52 27.92 1.70
CA PHE A 113 1.98 26.97 0.74
C PHE A 113 3.06 26.00 0.23
N MET A 114 4.21 26.54 -0.21
CA MET A 114 5.30 25.73 -0.75
C MET A 114 5.88 24.76 0.29
N ASN A 115 6.03 25.20 1.54
CA ASN A 115 6.44 24.30 2.61
C ASN A 115 5.42 23.15 2.80
N GLY A 116 4.13 23.48 2.79
CA GLY A 116 3.06 22.48 2.85
C GLY A 116 3.17 21.43 1.74
N ILE A 117 3.37 21.88 0.49
CA ILE A 117 3.52 21.02 -0.68
C ILE A 117 4.79 20.17 -0.59
N ILE A 118 5.93 20.74 -0.20
CA ILE A 118 7.19 20.00 -0.04
C ILE A 118 7.04 18.87 0.99
N ARG A 119 6.38 19.13 2.12
CA ARG A 119 6.12 18.11 3.15
C ARG A 119 5.24 16.97 2.60
N ILE A 120 4.15 17.29 1.91
CA ILE A 120 3.29 16.28 1.29
C ILE A 120 4.06 15.47 0.24
N PHE A 121 4.79 16.18 -0.64
CA PHE A 121 5.59 15.58 -1.68
C PHE A 121 6.63 14.63 -1.07
N THR A 122 7.41 15.05 -0.09
CA THR A 122 8.48 14.21 0.47
C THR A 122 7.98 13.07 1.36
N CYS A 123 6.91 13.29 2.14
CA CYS A 123 6.51 12.35 3.18
C CYS A 123 5.38 11.39 2.79
N SER A 124 4.60 11.68 1.75
CA SER A 124 3.50 10.79 1.34
C SER A 124 4.02 9.53 0.65
N GLY A 125 3.69 8.37 1.22
CA GLY A 125 3.99 7.06 0.63
C GLY A 125 2.92 6.65 -0.39
N GLN A 126 1.73 7.25 -0.31
CA GLN A 126 0.60 6.97 -1.21
C GLN A 126 0.58 7.86 -2.46
N LEU A 127 1.42 8.90 -2.49
CA LEU A 127 1.58 9.76 -3.65
C LEU A 127 2.46 9.07 -4.71
N GLY A 128 1.79 8.48 -5.70
CA GLY A 128 2.45 7.77 -6.80
C GLY A 128 3.39 8.65 -7.63
N PHE A 129 4.39 8.00 -8.25
CA PHE A 129 5.43 8.63 -9.07
C PHE A 129 4.87 9.58 -10.14
N PHE A 130 3.87 9.14 -10.90
CA PHE A 130 3.28 9.97 -11.97
C PHE A 130 2.65 11.26 -11.47
N LYS A 131 2.03 11.25 -10.27
CA LYS A 131 1.44 12.47 -9.69
C LYS A 131 2.52 13.48 -9.28
N ARG A 132 3.67 13.00 -8.80
CA ARG A 132 4.84 13.83 -8.46
C ARG A 132 5.39 14.52 -9.70
N ILE A 133 5.61 13.77 -10.77
CA ILE A 133 6.07 14.31 -12.05
C ILE A 133 5.05 15.29 -12.63
N ALA A 134 3.76 14.96 -12.59
CA ALA A 134 2.72 15.85 -13.08
C ALA A 134 2.71 17.19 -12.35
N LEU A 135 2.92 17.21 -11.02
CA LEU A 135 3.07 18.47 -10.28
C LEU A 135 4.28 19.26 -10.77
N LEU A 136 5.45 18.64 -10.90
CA LEU A 136 6.67 19.34 -11.33
C LEU A 136 6.55 19.95 -12.74
N LEU A 137 5.87 19.27 -13.65
CA LEU A 137 5.73 19.71 -15.04
C LEU A 137 4.58 20.70 -15.27
N PHE A 138 3.47 20.54 -14.52
CA PHE A 138 2.20 21.20 -14.85
C PHE A 138 1.63 22.08 -13.73
N TRP A 139 2.38 22.38 -12.65
CA TRP A 139 1.90 23.26 -11.58
C TRP A 139 1.56 24.69 -12.03
N TRP A 140 2.15 25.16 -13.14
CA TRP A 140 1.92 26.49 -13.70
C TRP A 140 0.71 26.53 -14.66
N VAL A 141 0.18 25.38 -15.08
CA VAL A 141 -0.96 25.30 -16.01
C VAL A 141 -2.26 25.61 -15.25
N PRO A 142 -2.99 26.68 -15.60
CA PRO A 142 -4.23 27.04 -14.92
C PRO A 142 -5.27 25.92 -15.00
N GLY A 143 -6.02 25.70 -13.91
CA GLY A 143 -7.05 24.65 -13.81
C GLY A 143 -6.48 23.26 -13.53
N LEU A 144 -5.47 22.82 -14.29
CA LEU A 144 -4.76 21.56 -14.02
C LEU A 144 -4.03 21.61 -12.67
N ASN A 145 -3.46 22.76 -12.32
CA ASN A 145 -2.85 22.99 -11.01
C ASN A 145 -3.84 22.82 -9.84
N LEU A 146 -5.09 23.26 -9.98
CA LEU A 146 -6.14 23.09 -8.97
C LEU A 146 -6.51 21.61 -8.81
N PHE A 147 -6.62 20.87 -9.92
CA PHE A 147 -6.88 19.44 -9.88
C PHE A 147 -5.73 18.67 -9.21
N LEU A 148 -4.48 18.97 -9.57
CA LEU A 148 -3.30 18.35 -8.97
C LEU A 148 -3.20 18.67 -7.47
N LEU A 149 -3.44 19.93 -7.10
CA LEU A 149 -3.46 20.37 -5.71
C LEU A 149 -4.53 19.63 -4.90
N HIS A 150 -5.76 19.55 -5.42
CA HIS A 150 -6.84 18.80 -4.78
C HIS A 150 -6.44 17.34 -4.56
N SER A 151 -5.89 16.67 -5.58
CA SER A 151 -5.41 15.30 -5.47
C SER A 151 -4.32 15.14 -4.40
N PHE A 152 -3.40 16.08 -4.23
CA PHE A 152 -2.33 16.00 -3.22
C PHE A 152 -2.88 16.15 -1.80
N ILE A 153 -3.78 17.11 -1.60
CA ILE A 153 -4.50 17.32 -0.35
C ILE A 153 -5.31 16.08 0.02
N GLU A 154 -6.02 15.50 -0.96
CA GLU A 154 -6.84 14.33 -0.73
C GLU A 154 -6.02 13.08 -0.39
N VAL A 155 -4.92 12.83 -1.13
CA VAL A 155 -4.02 11.70 -0.86
C VAL A 155 -3.38 11.81 0.52
N SER A 156 -2.87 13.00 0.89
CA SER A 156 -2.25 13.21 2.20
C SER A 156 -3.24 13.03 3.34
N ARG A 157 -4.46 13.56 3.21
CA ARG A 157 -5.55 13.36 4.18
C ARG A 157 -5.89 11.88 4.31
N LYS A 158 -6.19 11.19 3.20
CA LYS A 158 -6.55 9.76 3.21
C LYS A 158 -5.44 8.88 3.79
N GLU A 159 -4.17 9.17 3.48
CA GLU A 159 -3.03 8.43 4.03
C GLU A 159 -2.91 8.61 5.55
N TYR A 160 -3.10 9.85 6.02
CA TYR A 160 -3.09 10.15 7.45
C TYR A 160 -4.25 9.47 8.19
N ASP A 161 -5.48 9.62 7.69
CA ASP A 161 -6.69 9.05 8.30
C ASP A 161 -6.59 7.53 8.39
N PHE A 162 -6.18 6.87 7.29
CA PHE A 162 -5.97 5.42 7.28
C PHE A 162 -4.94 4.96 8.32
N SER A 163 -3.82 5.69 8.43
CA SER A 163 -2.76 5.34 9.39
C SER A 163 -3.21 5.57 10.84
N MET A 164 -4.04 6.59 11.08
CA MET A 164 -4.63 6.88 12.39
C MET A 164 -5.64 5.81 12.81
N GLU A 165 -6.55 5.43 11.92
CA GLU A 165 -7.50 4.33 12.16
C GLU A 165 -6.75 3.04 12.52
N LYS A 166 -5.66 2.74 11.80
CA LYS A 166 -4.80 1.58 12.07
C LYS A 166 -4.14 1.64 13.44
N GLN A 167 -3.58 2.79 13.79
CA GLN A 167 -2.97 2.97 15.10
C GLN A 167 -3.99 2.80 16.23
N GLN A 168 -5.19 3.39 16.09
CA GLN A 168 -6.26 3.28 17.07
C GLN A 168 -6.76 1.83 17.20
N PHE A 169 -6.90 1.14 16.07
CA PHE A 169 -7.24 -0.28 16.05
C PHE A 169 -6.20 -1.09 16.82
N TYR A 170 -4.92 -0.91 16.52
CA TYR A 170 -3.86 -1.60 17.25
C TYR A 170 -3.89 -1.27 18.75
N GLU A 171 -3.99 0.00 19.12
CA GLU A 171 -4.02 0.41 20.53
C GLU A 171 -5.18 -0.19 21.31
N LYS A 172 -6.34 -0.37 20.66
CA LYS A 172 -7.51 -1.01 21.24
C LYS A 172 -7.30 -2.50 21.49
N TRP A 173 -6.63 -3.21 20.58
CA TRP A 173 -6.55 -4.67 20.56
C TRP A 173 -5.15 -5.22 20.91
N LYS A 174 -4.21 -4.37 21.29
CA LYS A 174 -2.80 -4.74 21.54
C LYS A 174 -2.66 -5.85 22.58
N ASP A 175 -3.54 -5.88 23.57
CA ASP A 175 -3.46 -6.80 24.71
C ASP A 175 -4.09 -8.17 24.41
N GLU A 176 -4.81 -8.31 23.29
CA GLU A 176 -5.52 -9.55 22.92
C GLU A 176 -4.69 -10.50 22.04
N GLU A 177 -3.50 -10.07 21.60
CA GLU A 177 -2.59 -10.84 20.74
C GLU A 177 -3.37 -11.55 19.60
N LEU A 178 -4.15 -10.78 18.82
CA LEU A 178 -5.15 -11.30 17.86
C LEU A 178 -4.61 -12.39 16.93
N CYS A 179 -3.33 -12.33 16.57
CA CYS A 179 -2.69 -13.21 15.60
C CYS A 179 -1.75 -14.26 16.23
N LYS A 180 -1.77 -14.43 17.55
CA LYS A 180 -1.00 -15.47 18.24
C LYS A 180 -1.68 -16.83 18.14
N THR A 181 -1.41 -17.51 17.03
CA THR A 181 -1.84 -18.89 16.74
C THR A 181 -1.08 -19.91 17.58
N LYS A 182 -1.64 -21.13 17.70
CA LYS A 182 -0.98 -22.26 18.37
C LYS A 182 0.30 -22.68 17.63
N TYR A 183 0.22 -22.72 16.31
CA TYR A 183 1.33 -23.06 15.42
C TYR A 183 1.84 -21.83 14.66
N PRO A 184 3.16 -21.70 14.41
CA PRO A 184 3.71 -20.56 13.68
C PRO A 184 3.22 -20.52 12.22
N ILE A 185 3.24 -19.33 11.64
CA ILE A 185 2.81 -19.08 10.26
C ILE A 185 3.99 -19.23 9.32
N LEU A 186 3.84 -20.07 8.30
CA LEU A 186 4.77 -20.15 7.17
C LEU A 186 4.17 -19.42 5.96
N MET A 187 4.80 -18.31 5.58
CA MET A 187 4.47 -17.58 4.37
C MET A 187 5.18 -18.19 3.16
N VAL A 188 4.39 -18.50 2.13
CA VAL A 188 4.85 -19.16 0.90
C VAL A 188 4.55 -18.27 -0.31
N HIS A 189 5.60 -17.64 -0.85
CA HIS A 189 5.49 -16.75 -2.00
C HIS A 189 5.10 -17.49 -3.28
N GLY A 190 4.70 -16.72 -4.29
CA GLY A 190 4.38 -17.22 -5.61
C GLY A 190 5.57 -17.25 -6.56
N ILE A 191 5.24 -17.41 -7.84
CA ILE A 191 6.21 -17.35 -8.93
C ILE A 191 6.76 -15.92 -9.08
N PHE A 192 7.99 -15.80 -9.59
CA PHE A 192 8.61 -14.53 -10.00
C PHE A 192 9.06 -13.58 -8.89
N PHE A 193 8.97 -13.96 -7.63
CA PHE A 193 9.45 -13.14 -6.53
C PHE A 193 9.75 -14.01 -5.31
N ARG A 194 10.85 -13.75 -4.59
CA ARG A 194 11.22 -14.46 -3.35
C ARG A 194 10.98 -13.58 -2.13
N ASP A 195 10.91 -14.20 -0.95
CA ASP A 195 10.81 -13.52 0.34
C ASP A 195 12.15 -12.83 0.73
N TRP A 196 12.60 -11.84 -0.05
CA TRP A 196 13.88 -11.17 0.20
C TRP A 196 13.84 -10.26 1.43
N LYS A 197 14.95 -10.24 2.17
CA LYS A 197 15.13 -9.40 3.37
C LYS A 197 14.94 -7.89 3.11
N ASN A 198 15.29 -7.40 1.91
CA ASN A 198 15.26 -5.97 1.59
C ASN A 198 13.99 -5.53 0.82
N PHE A 199 13.27 -6.47 0.22
CA PHE A 199 11.98 -6.21 -0.43
C PHE A 199 11.05 -7.36 -0.11
N ASN A 200 10.26 -7.19 0.96
CA ASN A 200 9.32 -8.22 1.39
C ASN A 200 8.19 -8.36 0.37
N TYR A 201 8.01 -9.58 -0.15
CA TYR A 201 6.93 -9.98 -1.06
C TYR A 201 5.55 -9.65 -0.50
N TRP A 202 5.39 -9.79 0.81
CA TRP A 202 4.14 -9.60 1.54
C TRP A 202 3.92 -8.16 2.01
N GLY A 203 4.67 -7.19 1.47
CA GLY A 203 4.46 -5.77 1.75
C GLY A 203 4.54 -5.43 3.24
N ARG A 204 3.47 -4.81 3.76
CA ARG A 204 3.32 -4.42 5.18
C ARG A 204 2.64 -5.49 6.05
N ILE A 205 2.17 -6.60 5.45
CA ILE A 205 1.36 -7.61 6.13
C ILE A 205 2.11 -8.25 7.32
N PRO A 206 3.37 -8.72 7.18
CA PRO A 206 4.02 -9.46 8.26
C PRO A 206 4.28 -8.61 9.49
N ASP A 207 4.68 -7.36 9.32
CA ASP A 207 4.91 -6.42 10.42
C ASP A 207 3.62 -6.18 11.23
N GLU A 208 2.46 -6.11 10.57
CA GLU A 208 1.17 -5.99 11.25
C GLU A 208 0.83 -7.27 12.03
N LEU A 209 0.98 -8.44 11.41
CA LEU A 209 0.68 -9.71 12.06
C LEU A 209 1.59 -9.98 13.27
N ILE A 210 2.90 -9.70 13.15
CA ILE A 210 3.88 -9.80 14.26
C ILE A 210 3.50 -8.85 15.38
N ARG A 211 3.07 -7.62 15.04
CA ARG A 211 2.60 -6.66 16.03
C ARG A 211 1.38 -7.18 16.81
N HIS A 212 0.57 -8.04 16.20
CA HIS A 212 -0.54 -8.75 16.84
C HIS A 212 -0.16 -10.14 17.41
N GLY A 213 1.12 -10.43 17.61
CA GLY A 213 1.61 -11.62 18.32
C GLY A 213 1.86 -12.86 17.45
N ALA A 214 1.81 -12.73 16.11
CA ALA A 214 2.13 -13.85 15.23
C ALA A 214 3.64 -14.16 15.21
N THR A 215 3.96 -15.45 15.16
CA THR A 215 5.31 -15.94 14.82
C THR A 215 5.33 -16.31 13.33
N ILE A 216 6.17 -15.64 12.55
CA ILE A 216 6.18 -15.77 11.08
C ILE A 216 7.54 -16.28 10.60
N PHE A 217 7.49 -17.29 9.73
CA PHE A 217 8.59 -17.79 8.93
C PHE A 217 8.29 -17.64 7.44
N TYR A 218 9.35 -17.63 6.64
CA TYR A 218 9.27 -17.54 5.19
C TYR A 218 9.88 -18.79 4.57
N SER A 219 9.21 -19.34 3.57
CA SER A 219 9.68 -20.54 2.87
C SER A 219 11.02 -20.33 2.15
N ASN A 220 11.24 -19.13 1.58
CA ASN A 220 12.45 -18.78 0.82
C ASN A 220 12.84 -19.77 -0.29
N HIS A 221 11.87 -20.54 -0.80
CA HIS A 221 12.11 -21.52 -1.86
C HIS A 221 12.43 -20.83 -3.20
N GLN A 222 12.88 -21.58 -4.20
CA GLN A 222 13.16 -21.02 -5.53
C GLN A 222 11.87 -20.54 -6.21
N SER A 223 11.96 -19.40 -6.89
CA SER A 223 10.78 -18.67 -7.37
C SER A 223 10.24 -19.13 -8.73
N SER A 224 11.01 -19.93 -9.47
CA SER A 224 10.60 -20.38 -10.82
C SER A 224 10.83 -21.87 -11.07
N ALA A 225 11.36 -22.61 -10.09
CA ALA A 225 11.50 -24.07 -10.17
C ALA A 225 10.12 -24.77 -10.26
N SER A 226 10.14 -26.07 -10.61
CA SER A 226 8.89 -26.84 -10.74
C SER A 226 8.18 -26.99 -9.39
N VAL A 227 6.88 -27.26 -9.42
CA VAL A 227 6.07 -27.51 -8.22
C VAL A 227 6.70 -28.58 -7.32
N GLU A 228 7.20 -29.66 -7.91
CA GLU A 228 7.85 -30.75 -7.17
C GLU A 228 9.15 -30.31 -6.49
N GLN A 229 9.97 -29.51 -7.17
CA GLN A 229 11.23 -29.01 -6.63
C GLN A 229 10.98 -28.00 -5.49
N CYS A 230 10.08 -27.03 -5.72
CA CYS A 230 9.67 -26.07 -4.71
C CYS A 230 9.07 -26.77 -3.48
N ALA A 231 8.30 -27.85 -3.68
CA ALA A 231 7.71 -28.62 -2.60
C ALA A 231 8.75 -29.32 -1.70
N GLU A 232 9.84 -29.85 -2.28
CA GLU A 232 10.94 -30.44 -1.48
C GLU A 232 11.65 -29.38 -0.63
N GLU A 233 11.84 -28.18 -1.15
CA GLU A 233 12.41 -27.06 -0.38
C GLU A 233 11.48 -26.59 0.74
N ILE A 234 10.17 -26.48 0.46
CA ILE A 234 9.15 -26.16 1.46
C ILE A 234 9.14 -27.24 2.56
N LYS A 235 9.20 -28.51 2.19
CA LYS A 235 9.32 -29.62 3.15
C LYS A 235 10.55 -29.48 4.04
N ALA A 236 11.73 -29.23 3.45
CA ALA A 236 12.95 -29.03 4.21
C ALA A 236 12.83 -27.84 5.18
N CYS A 237 12.20 -26.75 4.73
CA CYS A 237 11.93 -25.57 5.55
C CYS A 237 11.01 -25.89 6.74
N ILE A 238 9.89 -26.58 6.52
CA ILE A 238 8.96 -26.98 7.58
C ILE A 238 9.66 -27.87 8.63
N LEU A 239 10.40 -28.87 8.18
CA LEU A 239 11.14 -29.77 9.08
C LEU A 239 12.19 -29.01 9.90
N LYS A 240 12.85 -28.03 9.30
CA LYS A 240 13.79 -27.15 10.00
C LYS A 240 13.09 -26.32 11.07
N ILE A 241 11.96 -25.68 10.75
CA ILE A 241 11.17 -24.87 11.69
C ILE A 241 10.70 -25.72 12.88
N VAL A 242 10.13 -26.89 12.61
CA VAL A 242 9.68 -27.85 13.65
C VAL A 242 10.84 -28.23 14.57
N LYS A 243 12.00 -28.54 13.98
CA LYS A 243 13.20 -28.92 14.75
C LYS A 243 13.74 -27.77 15.61
N GLU A 244 13.79 -26.55 15.07
CA GLU A 244 14.40 -25.39 15.75
C GLU A 244 13.49 -24.78 16.81
N THR A 245 12.18 -24.75 16.57
CA THR A 245 11.20 -24.12 17.47
C THR A 245 10.55 -25.09 18.44
N GLY A 246 10.60 -26.40 18.15
CA GLY A 246 9.85 -27.41 18.87
C GLY A 246 8.33 -27.37 18.61
N CYS A 247 7.86 -26.57 17.66
CA CYS A 247 6.44 -26.57 17.29
C CYS A 247 6.08 -27.90 16.61
N GLU A 248 4.91 -28.46 16.90
CA GLU A 248 4.49 -29.72 16.29
C GLU A 248 4.12 -29.56 14.80
N LYS A 249 3.55 -28.41 14.45
CA LYS A 249 3.00 -28.10 13.12
C LYS A 249 3.21 -26.64 12.74
N VAL A 250 2.91 -26.29 11.50
CA VAL A 250 2.85 -24.91 10.97
C VAL A 250 1.50 -24.59 10.31
N ASN A 251 1.15 -23.31 10.22
CA ASN A 251 0.04 -22.78 9.43
C ASN A 251 0.57 -22.17 8.14
N ILE A 252 0.23 -22.73 6.98
CA ILE A 252 0.71 -22.25 5.68
C ILE A 252 -0.22 -21.17 5.15
N ILE A 253 0.34 -20.01 4.81
CA ILE A 253 -0.34 -18.95 4.05
C ILE A 253 0.41 -18.80 2.73
N ALA A 254 -0.21 -19.26 1.64
CA ALA A 254 0.40 -19.38 0.35
C ALA A 254 -0.29 -18.50 -0.69
N HIS A 255 0.50 -17.87 -1.57
CA HIS A 255 -0.02 -17.02 -2.63
C HIS A 255 0.35 -17.55 -4.02
N SER A 256 -0.56 -17.44 -4.99
CA SER A 256 -0.29 -17.78 -6.39
C SER A 256 0.24 -19.21 -6.54
N LYS A 257 1.32 -19.44 -7.31
CA LYS A 257 2.00 -20.75 -7.46
C LYS A 257 2.37 -21.41 -6.12
N GLY A 258 2.72 -20.64 -5.10
CA GLY A 258 3.09 -21.15 -3.78
C GLY A 258 1.99 -22.03 -3.14
N GLY A 259 0.73 -21.82 -3.51
CA GLY A 259 -0.37 -22.69 -3.08
C GLY A 259 -0.33 -24.08 -3.72
N LEU A 260 0.09 -24.20 -4.98
CA LEU A 260 0.34 -25.49 -5.63
C LEU A 260 1.55 -26.19 -5.02
N ASP A 261 2.63 -25.44 -4.77
CA ASP A 261 3.87 -25.94 -4.16
C ASP A 261 3.59 -26.50 -2.75
N SER A 262 2.82 -25.75 -1.95
CA SER A 262 2.41 -26.17 -0.60
C SER A 262 1.50 -27.39 -0.61
N ARG A 263 0.53 -27.44 -1.54
CA ARG A 263 -0.35 -28.60 -1.71
C ARG A 263 0.45 -29.85 -2.08
N TYR A 264 1.40 -29.73 -3.00
CA TYR A 264 2.24 -30.86 -3.38
C TYR A 264 3.08 -31.36 -2.22
N ALA A 265 3.70 -30.45 -1.45
CA ALA A 265 4.48 -30.84 -0.27
C ALA A 265 3.62 -31.65 0.72
N VAL A 266 2.42 -31.15 1.03
CA VAL A 266 1.50 -31.76 1.99
C VAL A 266 0.94 -33.09 1.49
N SER A 267 0.43 -33.13 0.27
CA SER A 267 -0.26 -34.31 -0.28
C SER A 267 0.69 -35.42 -0.72
N CYS A 268 1.86 -35.07 -1.27
CA CYS A 268 2.73 -36.04 -1.95
C CYS A 268 4.01 -36.37 -1.19
N LEU A 269 4.51 -35.47 -0.31
CA LEU A 269 5.83 -35.63 0.32
C LEU A 269 5.78 -36.06 1.80
N GLY A 270 4.58 -36.36 2.32
CA GLY A 270 4.36 -36.94 3.66
C GLY A 270 4.61 -35.98 4.83
N ILE A 271 4.49 -34.67 4.57
CA ILE A 271 4.67 -33.61 5.58
C ILE A 271 3.35 -33.13 6.20
N ASP A 272 2.22 -33.68 5.78
CA ASP A 272 0.88 -33.42 6.31
C ASP A 272 0.83 -33.46 7.85
N ARG A 273 1.57 -34.38 8.47
CA ARG A 273 1.69 -34.49 9.94
C ARG A 273 2.27 -33.24 10.63
N TYR A 274 3.03 -32.42 9.89
CA TYR A 274 3.67 -31.19 10.36
C TYR A 274 2.93 -29.92 9.91
N VAL A 275 1.73 -30.05 9.32
CA VAL A 275 0.93 -28.92 8.87
C VAL A 275 -0.43 -28.95 9.55
N ALA A 276 -0.83 -27.81 10.11
CA ALA A 276 -2.12 -27.63 10.76
C ALA A 276 -3.17 -27.09 9.79
N SER A 277 -2.78 -26.10 8.98
CA SER A 277 -3.65 -25.50 7.97
C SER A 277 -2.89 -25.07 6.72
N ILE A 278 -3.62 -24.97 5.60
CA ILE A 278 -3.18 -24.34 4.36
C ILE A 278 -4.26 -23.36 3.94
N THR A 279 -3.88 -22.10 3.81
CA THR A 279 -4.69 -21.07 3.18
C THR A 279 -4.04 -20.64 1.88
N THR A 280 -4.72 -20.86 0.75
CA THR A 280 -4.27 -20.37 -0.55
C THR A 280 -4.95 -19.05 -0.92
N ILE A 281 -4.20 -18.13 -1.51
CA ILE A 281 -4.66 -16.81 -1.89
C ILE A 281 -4.32 -16.60 -3.36
N ASN A 282 -5.33 -16.39 -4.20
CA ASN A 282 -5.19 -16.23 -5.65
C ASN A 282 -4.41 -17.39 -6.33
N THR A 283 -4.43 -18.60 -5.76
CA THR A 283 -3.71 -19.74 -6.34
C THR A 283 -4.44 -20.26 -7.58
N PRO A 284 -3.75 -20.50 -8.71
CA PRO A 284 -4.37 -21.05 -9.92
C PRO A 284 -4.53 -22.58 -9.79
N HIS A 285 -5.44 -23.04 -8.93
CA HIS A 285 -5.69 -24.46 -8.69
C HIS A 285 -6.05 -25.23 -9.97
N TYR A 286 -6.71 -24.57 -10.92
CA TYR A 286 -7.09 -25.17 -12.21
C TYR A 286 -6.32 -24.56 -13.39
N GLY A 287 -5.19 -23.91 -13.11
CA GLY A 287 -4.32 -23.30 -14.11
C GLY A 287 -4.79 -21.92 -14.61
N CYS A 288 -3.95 -21.35 -15.46
CA CYS A 288 -4.16 -20.09 -16.14
C CYS A 288 -4.39 -20.38 -17.63
N ASN A 289 -5.65 -20.56 -18.03
CA ASN A 289 -6.11 -20.97 -19.38
C ASN A 289 -5.44 -20.28 -20.57
N TYR A 290 -4.94 -19.07 -20.35
CA TYR A 290 -4.38 -18.21 -21.36
C TYR A 290 -2.85 -18.23 -21.45
N VAL A 291 -2.13 -18.80 -20.47
CA VAL A 291 -0.66 -18.87 -20.50
C VAL A 291 -0.21 -19.71 -21.70
N CYS A 292 -0.82 -20.88 -21.94
CA CYS A 292 -0.58 -21.67 -23.15
C CYS A 292 -0.88 -20.87 -24.42
N ARG A 293 -2.06 -20.22 -24.48
CA ARG A 293 -2.50 -19.47 -25.67
C ARG A 293 -1.63 -18.25 -25.99
N ILE A 294 -1.04 -17.62 -24.97
CA ILE A 294 -0.07 -16.54 -25.14
C ILE A 294 1.25 -17.12 -25.64
N LEU A 295 1.75 -18.18 -25.00
CA LEU A 295 3.01 -18.83 -25.40
C LEU A 295 2.95 -19.36 -26.84
N ASP A 296 1.81 -19.87 -27.28
CA ASP A 296 1.59 -20.36 -28.65
C ASP A 296 1.58 -19.23 -29.70
N ARG A 297 1.34 -17.98 -29.29
CA ARG A 297 1.27 -16.80 -30.19
C ARG A 297 2.52 -15.95 -30.18
N ILE A 298 3.44 -16.21 -29.25
CA ILE A 298 4.71 -15.49 -29.13
C ILE A 298 5.81 -16.36 -29.74
N SER A 299 6.77 -15.74 -30.43
CA SER A 299 7.89 -16.51 -30.99
C SER A 299 8.71 -17.19 -29.88
N PRO A 300 9.11 -18.46 -30.05
CA PRO A 300 9.94 -19.18 -29.06
C PRO A 300 11.21 -18.41 -28.68
N GLU A 301 11.77 -17.63 -29.61
CA GLU A 301 12.94 -16.78 -29.41
C GLU A 301 12.66 -15.64 -28.43
N PHE A 302 11.48 -15.02 -28.49
CA PHE A 302 11.10 -13.95 -27.57
C PHE A 302 10.80 -14.47 -26.17
N VAL A 303 10.17 -15.65 -26.05
CA VAL A 303 9.99 -16.33 -24.76
C VAL A 303 11.34 -16.65 -24.12
N LYS A 304 12.29 -17.20 -24.90
CA LYS A 304 13.66 -17.45 -24.43
C LYS A 304 14.40 -16.16 -24.05
N PHE A 305 14.17 -15.06 -24.76
CA PHE A 305 14.77 -13.77 -24.42
C PHE A 305 14.27 -13.23 -23.08
N ILE A 306 12.95 -13.26 -22.84
CA ILE A 306 12.36 -12.89 -21.55
C ILE A 306 12.85 -13.81 -20.45
N GLY A 307 12.83 -15.13 -20.69
CA GLY A 307 13.34 -16.14 -19.75
C GLY A 307 14.77 -15.85 -19.33
N LYS A 308 15.70 -15.64 -20.28
CA LYS A 308 17.10 -15.30 -19.98
C LYS A 308 17.26 -14.01 -19.19
N LYS A 309 16.47 -12.97 -19.51
CA LYS A 309 16.50 -11.69 -18.77
C LYS A 309 15.99 -11.84 -17.35
N TYR A 310 14.92 -12.61 -17.18
CA TYR A 310 14.37 -12.98 -15.89
C TYR A 310 15.42 -13.78 -15.11
N GLU A 311 15.87 -14.92 -15.62
CA GLU A 311 16.84 -15.81 -14.96
C GLU A 311 18.11 -15.07 -14.54
N SER A 312 18.69 -14.25 -15.43
CA SER A 312 19.87 -13.43 -15.10
C SER A 312 19.64 -12.43 -13.96
N LEU A 313 18.45 -11.82 -13.87
CA LEU A 313 18.11 -10.91 -12.78
C LEU A 313 17.95 -11.68 -11.46
N PHE A 314 17.32 -12.86 -11.50
CA PHE A 314 17.05 -13.63 -10.29
C PHE A 314 18.27 -14.37 -9.76
N THR A 315 19.17 -14.84 -10.63
CA THR A 315 20.49 -15.33 -10.20
C THR A 315 21.28 -14.24 -9.49
N LEU A 316 21.26 -13.00 -9.99
CA LEU A 316 21.91 -11.86 -9.31
C LEU A 316 21.27 -11.57 -7.93
N LEU A 317 19.99 -11.85 -7.78
CA LEU A 317 19.24 -11.69 -6.53
C LEU A 317 19.26 -12.96 -5.64
N GLY A 318 20.13 -13.92 -5.97
CA GLY A 318 20.43 -15.10 -5.13
C GLY A 318 19.56 -16.33 -5.40
N ASP A 319 18.86 -16.40 -6.53
CA ASP A 319 18.21 -17.64 -7.03
C ASP A 319 19.27 -18.57 -7.62
N ASP A 320 19.42 -19.76 -7.04
CA ASP A 320 20.51 -20.68 -7.39
C ASP A 320 20.26 -21.38 -8.73
N ASN A 321 19.00 -21.51 -9.15
CA ASN A 321 18.62 -22.19 -10.38
C ASN A 321 17.25 -21.72 -10.93
N PRO A 322 17.12 -20.47 -11.39
CA PRO A 322 15.86 -19.97 -11.91
C PRO A 322 15.52 -20.64 -13.24
N ASP A 323 14.32 -21.24 -13.35
CA ASP A 323 13.79 -21.78 -14.61
C ASP A 323 12.45 -21.11 -14.99
N PHE A 324 12.49 -20.08 -15.83
CA PHE A 324 11.28 -19.33 -16.17
C PHE A 324 10.22 -20.19 -16.90
N LEU A 325 10.66 -21.15 -17.72
CA LEU A 325 9.77 -21.93 -18.57
C LEU A 325 9.05 -23.02 -17.78
N SER A 326 9.74 -23.69 -16.86
CA SER A 326 9.12 -24.72 -16.02
C SER A 326 8.05 -24.12 -15.11
N GLY A 327 8.32 -22.98 -14.47
CA GLY A 327 7.32 -22.28 -13.67
C GLY A 327 6.07 -21.88 -14.48
N LEU A 328 6.24 -21.45 -15.75
CA LEU A 328 5.08 -21.17 -16.62
C LEU A 328 4.31 -22.43 -17.03
N ARG A 329 5.02 -23.55 -17.24
CA ARG A 329 4.41 -24.83 -17.60
C ARG A 329 3.53 -25.37 -16.47
N ASP A 330 3.95 -25.22 -15.22
CA ASP A 330 3.17 -25.68 -14.05
C ASP A 330 1.85 -24.92 -13.87
N LEU A 331 1.81 -23.68 -14.35
CA LEU A 331 0.62 -22.83 -14.32
C LEU A 331 -0.36 -23.12 -15.47
N THR A 332 -0.06 -24.09 -16.34
CA THR A 332 -0.97 -24.47 -17.43
C THR A 332 -2.11 -25.34 -16.93
N ASP A 333 -3.29 -25.22 -17.53
CA ASP A 333 -4.48 -26.02 -17.17
C ASP A 333 -4.19 -27.53 -17.23
N ARG A 334 -3.40 -27.97 -18.20
CA ARG A 334 -3.03 -29.38 -18.38
C ARG A 334 -2.19 -29.89 -17.20
N GLU A 335 -1.21 -29.10 -16.78
CA GLU A 335 -0.31 -29.47 -15.69
C GLU A 335 -1.03 -29.39 -14.34
N CYS A 336 -1.80 -28.33 -14.11
CA CYS A 336 -2.67 -28.21 -12.92
C CYS A 336 -3.69 -29.35 -12.84
N ALA A 337 -4.26 -29.80 -13.96
CA ALA A 337 -5.15 -30.97 -13.99
C ALA A 337 -4.41 -32.27 -13.66
N ARG A 338 -3.14 -32.43 -14.09
CA ARG A 338 -2.30 -33.57 -13.68
C ARG A 338 -2.01 -33.51 -12.17
N LEU A 339 -1.56 -32.35 -11.68
CA LEU A 339 -1.23 -32.13 -10.28
C LEU A 339 -2.46 -32.38 -9.37
N ASN A 340 -3.65 -31.89 -9.75
CA ASN A 340 -4.87 -32.13 -8.96
C ASN A 340 -5.28 -33.61 -8.88
N LYS A 341 -4.88 -34.47 -9.83
CA LYS A 341 -5.14 -35.91 -9.73
C LYS A 341 -4.29 -36.60 -8.67
N ILE A 342 -3.12 -36.06 -8.37
CA ILE A 342 -2.17 -36.64 -7.41
C ILE A 342 -2.19 -35.92 -6.04
N MET A 343 -2.54 -34.63 -6.01
CA MET A 343 -2.62 -33.83 -4.79
C MET A 343 -4.01 -33.94 -4.15
N THR A 344 -4.22 -35.02 -3.39
CA THR A 344 -5.42 -35.20 -2.57
C THR A 344 -5.31 -34.44 -1.24
N ASP A 345 -6.38 -33.78 -0.82
CA ASP A 345 -6.40 -33.03 0.43
C ASP A 345 -6.17 -33.99 1.62
N ALA A 346 -5.21 -33.65 2.49
CA ALA A 346 -4.86 -34.47 3.63
C ALA A 346 -5.91 -34.32 4.74
N PRO A 347 -6.56 -35.42 5.22
CA PRO A 347 -7.67 -35.34 6.18
C PRO A 347 -7.36 -34.62 7.50
N GLY A 348 -6.09 -34.60 7.92
CA GLY A 348 -5.62 -33.96 9.16
C GLY A 348 -5.21 -32.50 9.02
N VAL A 349 -5.39 -31.90 7.84
CA VAL A 349 -4.97 -30.53 7.52
C VAL A 349 -6.20 -29.69 7.15
N TYR A 350 -6.35 -28.53 7.78
CA TYR A 350 -7.42 -27.61 7.45
C TYR A 350 -7.10 -26.82 6.17
N CYS A 351 -7.87 -27.06 5.11
CA CYS A 351 -7.66 -26.47 3.79
C CYS A 351 -8.70 -25.39 3.49
N GLN A 352 -8.26 -24.19 3.12
CA GLN A 352 -9.12 -23.10 2.68
C GLN A 352 -8.49 -22.28 1.54
N SER A 353 -9.32 -21.63 0.74
CA SER A 353 -8.87 -20.73 -0.33
C SER A 353 -9.59 -19.39 -0.26
N THR A 354 -8.97 -18.34 -0.76
CA THR A 354 -9.64 -17.09 -1.10
C THR A 354 -9.10 -16.54 -2.41
N GLY A 355 -9.95 -15.81 -3.12
CA GLY A 355 -9.59 -15.13 -4.35
C GLY A 355 -9.69 -13.62 -4.25
N SER A 356 -9.25 -12.92 -5.28
CA SER A 356 -9.44 -11.49 -5.47
C SER A 356 -9.83 -11.20 -6.92
N GLN A 357 -10.32 -10.00 -7.19
CA GLN A 357 -10.70 -9.62 -8.55
C GLN A 357 -10.44 -8.14 -8.83
N MET A 358 -9.90 -7.87 -10.02
CA MET A 358 -9.80 -6.51 -10.55
C MET A 358 -11.17 -6.04 -11.05
N GLY A 359 -11.46 -4.75 -10.87
CA GLY A 359 -12.65 -4.11 -11.44
C GLY A 359 -12.50 -3.78 -12.93
N SER A 360 -11.29 -3.50 -13.40
CA SER A 360 -11.00 -3.15 -14.80
C SER A 360 -9.51 -3.28 -15.13
N ALA A 361 -9.13 -3.11 -16.40
CA ALA A 361 -7.72 -3.05 -16.80
C ALA A 361 -6.97 -1.87 -16.17
N LYS A 362 -7.67 -0.81 -15.76
CA LYS A 362 -7.05 0.36 -15.09
C LYS A 362 -6.74 0.10 -13.61
N SER A 363 -7.11 -1.06 -13.09
CA SER A 363 -7.01 -1.37 -11.67
C SER A 363 -5.59 -1.63 -11.18
N ALA A 364 -4.70 -2.01 -12.08
CA ALA A 364 -3.29 -2.24 -11.81
C ALA A 364 -2.44 -1.71 -12.96
N MET A 365 -1.13 -1.60 -12.75
CA MET A 365 -0.19 -1.27 -13.82
C MET A 365 0.20 -2.52 -14.61
N PHE A 366 0.98 -2.33 -15.67
CA PHE A 366 1.62 -3.42 -16.39
C PHE A 366 2.50 -4.25 -15.46
N PRO A 367 2.48 -5.60 -15.55
CA PRO A 367 1.79 -6.42 -16.57
C PRO A 367 0.33 -6.83 -16.25
N LEU A 368 -0.16 -6.60 -15.02
CA LEU A 368 -1.47 -7.09 -14.56
C LEU A 368 -2.65 -6.50 -15.36
N ASN A 369 -2.55 -5.25 -15.83
CA ASN A 369 -3.57 -4.65 -16.69
C ASN A 369 -3.78 -5.39 -18.02
N LEU A 370 -2.68 -5.85 -18.63
CA LEU A 370 -2.69 -6.58 -19.89
C LEU A 370 -3.20 -8.00 -19.66
N GLY A 371 -2.73 -8.67 -18.60
CA GLY A 371 -3.24 -9.98 -18.21
C GLY A 371 -4.75 -9.98 -17.98
N TYR A 372 -5.28 -8.95 -17.30
CA TYR A 372 -6.73 -8.78 -17.13
C TYR A 372 -7.51 -8.75 -18.45
N LEU A 373 -7.01 -7.99 -19.43
CA LEU A 373 -7.64 -7.90 -20.75
C LEU A 373 -7.58 -9.24 -21.49
N ILE A 374 -6.41 -9.89 -21.49
CA ILE A 374 -6.23 -11.17 -22.18
C ILE A 374 -7.16 -12.24 -21.61
N ILE A 375 -7.23 -12.36 -20.27
CA ILE A 375 -8.12 -13.32 -19.61
C ILE A 375 -9.57 -13.07 -20.01
N ARG A 376 -10.01 -11.80 -20.03
CA ARG A 376 -11.38 -11.46 -20.42
C ARG A 376 -11.68 -11.78 -21.88
N ILE A 377 -10.77 -11.46 -22.80
CA ILE A 377 -10.93 -11.72 -24.24
C ILE A 377 -11.00 -13.22 -24.52
N LEU A 378 -10.22 -14.03 -23.79
CA LEU A 378 -10.16 -15.48 -23.98
C LEU A 378 -11.29 -16.24 -23.26
N GLY A 379 -12.24 -15.54 -22.65
CA GLY A 379 -13.42 -16.14 -22.02
C GLY A 379 -13.23 -16.54 -20.55
N GLY A 380 -12.09 -16.21 -19.92
CA GLY A 380 -11.77 -16.56 -18.53
C GLY A 380 -12.52 -15.75 -17.45
N GLY A 381 -13.49 -14.91 -17.85
CA GLY A 381 -14.37 -14.20 -16.92
C GLY A 381 -13.66 -13.20 -15.99
N LYS A 382 -14.14 -13.12 -14.75
CA LYS A 382 -13.60 -12.23 -13.70
C LYS A 382 -12.26 -12.79 -13.21
N ASN A 383 -11.29 -11.90 -13.02
CA ASN A 383 -9.90 -12.27 -12.72
C ASN A 383 -9.17 -11.13 -11.98
N ASP A 384 -8.00 -11.45 -11.43
CA ASP A 384 -7.14 -10.51 -10.70
C ASP A 384 -5.95 -9.98 -11.53
N GLY A 385 -5.98 -10.20 -12.84
CA GLY A 385 -4.90 -9.88 -13.78
C GLY A 385 -3.99 -11.06 -14.11
N LEU A 386 -3.96 -12.13 -13.29
CA LEU A 386 -3.14 -13.33 -13.53
C LEU A 386 -3.87 -14.67 -13.31
N VAL A 387 -5.00 -14.68 -12.63
CA VAL A 387 -5.73 -15.91 -12.35
C VAL A 387 -7.22 -15.61 -12.46
N SER A 388 -7.95 -16.52 -13.12
CA SER A 388 -9.41 -16.42 -13.15
C SER A 388 -9.99 -16.79 -11.79
N THR A 389 -11.04 -16.09 -11.36
CA THR A 389 -11.69 -16.34 -10.07
C THR A 389 -12.18 -17.79 -9.91
N SER A 390 -12.60 -18.44 -11.00
CA SER A 390 -12.97 -19.86 -11.00
C SER A 390 -11.79 -20.81 -10.77
N SER A 391 -10.57 -20.40 -11.13
CA SER A 391 -9.35 -21.18 -10.90
C SER A 391 -8.84 -21.08 -9.46
N MET A 392 -9.35 -20.12 -8.66
CA MET A 392 -8.91 -19.87 -7.29
C MET A 392 -9.58 -20.75 -6.22
N VAL A 393 -10.63 -21.48 -6.58
CA VAL A 393 -11.50 -22.20 -5.65
C VAL A 393 -10.88 -23.53 -5.24
N TRP A 394 -10.65 -23.75 -3.95
CA TRP A 394 -10.15 -25.02 -3.40
C TRP A 394 -10.43 -25.16 -1.90
N GLY A 395 -10.64 -26.39 -1.41
CA GLY A 395 -10.94 -26.65 -0.01
C GLY A 395 -12.19 -25.88 0.46
N ASN A 396 -12.12 -25.31 1.66
CA ASN A 396 -13.14 -24.37 2.13
C ASN A 396 -12.97 -22.99 1.46
N ASP A 397 -13.78 -22.71 0.44
CA ASP A 397 -13.74 -21.43 -0.28
C ASP A 397 -14.34 -20.29 0.56
N LEU A 398 -13.49 -19.35 0.96
CA LEU A 398 -13.88 -18.11 1.64
C LEU A 398 -14.47 -17.07 0.67
N GLY A 399 -14.42 -17.36 -0.63
CA GLY A 399 -14.94 -16.53 -1.70
C GLY A 399 -13.92 -15.53 -2.25
N VAL A 400 -14.42 -14.63 -3.09
CA VAL A 400 -13.61 -13.60 -3.75
C VAL A 400 -13.71 -12.28 -2.99
N LEU A 401 -12.56 -11.73 -2.62
CA LEU A 401 -12.42 -10.42 -2.01
C LEU A 401 -12.94 -9.33 -2.95
N LYS A 402 -13.90 -8.54 -2.47
CA LYS A 402 -14.51 -7.43 -3.20
C LYS A 402 -14.38 -6.15 -2.38
N PRO A 403 -13.51 -5.20 -2.79
CA PRO A 403 -13.47 -3.90 -2.14
C PRO A 403 -14.78 -3.16 -2.38
N LYS A 404 -15.13 -2.22 -1.50
CA LYS A 404 -16.24 -1.29 -1.75
C LYS A 404 -15.97 -0.37 -2.96
N GLY A 405 -14.71 -0.10 -3.27
CA GLY A 405 -14.30 0.76 -4.38
C GLY A 405 -14.35 0.09 -5.77
N LYS A 406 -14.36 0.91 -6.83
CA LYS A 406 -14.42 0.45 -8.23
C LYS A 406 -13.13 -0.20 -8.75
N GLN A 407 -12.00 -0.02 -8.06
CA GLN A 407 -10.71 -0.54 -8.49
C GLN A 407 -10.68 -2.08 -8.46
N GLY A 408 -11.32 -2.74 -7.49
CA GLY A 408 -11.01 -4.15 -7.25
C GLY A 408 -9.62 -4.33 -6.61
N ILE A 409 -9.19 -5.58 -6.51
CA ILE A 409 -7.91 -6.01 -5.92
C ILE A 409 -7.22 -6.86 -6.99
N SER A 410 -6.03 -6.45 -7.42
CA SER A 410 -5.21 -7.23 -8.35
C SER A 410 -4.38 -8.31 -7.65
N HIS A 411 -3.78 -9.18 -8.44
CA HIS A 411 -2.91 -10.26 -7.96
C HIS A 411 -1.78 -9.75 -7.06
N GLY A 412 -1.19 -8.59 -7.37
CA GLY A 412 -0.16 -7.97 -6.53
C GLY A 412 -0.71 -7.14 -5.37
N ASP A 413 -1.94 -6.65 -5.47
CA ASP A 413 -2.55 -5.85 -4.41
C ASP A 413 -2.88 -6.70 -3.18
N VAL A 414 -3.28 -7.97 -3.37
CA VAL A 414 -3.67 -8.85 -2.25
C VAL A 414 -2.50 -9.13 -1.30
N ILE A 415 -1.26 -9.08 -1.79
CA ILE A 415 -0.04 -9.27 -0.99
C ILE A 415 0.63 -7.93 -0.62
N ASP A 416 -0.07 -6.81 -0.81
CA ASP A 416 0.44 -5.47 -0.53
C ASP A 416 1.74 -5.12 -1.28
N LEU A 417 1.95 -5.68 -2.48
CA LEU A 417 3.21 -5.55 -3.24
C LEU A 417 3.56 -4.08 -3.52
N THR A 418 2.55 -3.30 -3.92
CA THR A 418 2.70 -1.87 -4.24
C THR A 418 2.59 -0.96 -3.02
N ARG A 419 2.25 -1.51 -1.84
CA ARG A 419 2.02 -0.77 -0.59
C ARG A 419 0.97 0.34 -0.72
N LYS A 420 0.09 0.23 -1.72
CA LYS A 420 -0.97 1.18 -2.02
C LYS A 420 -2.20 0.89 -1.17
N ASN A 421 -2.76 1.92 -0.56
CA ASN A 421 -4.04 1.83 0.12
C ASN A 421 -5.17 1.79 -0.92
N ILE A 422 -6.01 0.75 -0.83
CA ILE A 422 -7.13 0.54 -1.74
C ILE A 422 -8.41 0.98 -1.03
N GLU A 423 -9.19 1.81 -1.70
CA GLU A 423 -10.43 2.31 -1.13
C GLU A 423 -11.41 1.17 -0.84
N GLY A 424 -11.78 1.04 0.44
CA GLY A 424 -12.67 0.00 0.91
C GLY A 424 -12.06 -1.40 0.97
N PHE A 425 -10.73 -1.52 0.94
CA PHE A 425 -10.02 -2.76 1.25
C PHE A 425 -8.74 -2.50 2.02
N ASP A 426 -8.72 -3.03 3.23
CA ASP A 426 -7.58 -3.01 4.13
C ASP A 426 -6.92 -4.38 4.12
N VAL A 427 -5.84 -4.49 3.36
CA VAL A 427 -5.09 -5.74 3.19
C VAL A 427 -4.56 -6.26 4.52
N MET A 428 -3.98 -5.39 5.37
CA MET A 428 -3.44 -5.79 6.67
C MET A 428 -4.55 -6.29 7.61
N GLY A 429 -5.71 -5.62 7.60
CA GLY A 429 -6.89 -6.06 8.36
C GLY A 429 -7.44 -7.40 7.86
N PHE A 430 -7.45 -7.64 6.55
CA PHE A 430 -7.85 -8.92 5.97
C PHE A 430 -6.98 -10.08 6.48
N TYR A 431 -5.65 -9.95 6.45
CA TYR A 431 -4.77 -11.00 6.99
C TYR A 431 -4.89 -11.12 8.51
N THR A 432 -5.06 -10.01 9.23
CA THR A 432 -5.27 -10.05 10.69
C THR A 432 -6.51 -10.86 11.05
N ASP A 433 -7.64 -10.62 10.36
CA ASP A 433 -8.89 -11.38 10.53
C ASP A 433 -8.73 -12.85 10.11
N LEU A 434 -8.03 -13.11 9.00
CA LEU A 434 -7.76 -14.46 8.53
C LEU A 434 -6.98 -15.28 9.57
N ILE A 435 -5.89 -14.73 10.10
CA ILE A 435 -5.05 -15.40 11.11
C ILE A 435 -5.79 -15.50 12.44
N HIS A 436 -6.57 -14.49 12.83
CA HIS A 436 -7.39 -14.53 14.02
C HIS A 436 -8.39 -15.69 13.98
N LYS A 437 -9.07 -15.91 12.84
CA LYS A 437 -9.97 -17.05 12.63
C LYS A 437 -9.26 -18.41 12.69
N LEU A 438 -7.99 -18.49 12.28
CA LEU A 438 -7.18 -19.70 12.46
C LEU A 438 -6.90 -19.95 13.95
N LYS A 439 -6.51 -18.89 14.69
CA LYS A 439 -6.32 -18.94 16.14
C LYS A 439 -7.57 -19.42 16.87
N GLU A 440 -8.75 -18.87 16.54
CA GLU A 440 -10.03 -19.26 17.15
C GLU A 440 -10.39 -20.74 16.91
N ARG A 441 -9.91 -21.32 15.81
CA ARG A 441 -10.08 -22.75 15.49
C ARG A 441 -9.05 -23.65 16.19
N GLY A 442 -8.12 -23.07 16.95
CA GLY A 442 -7.08 -23.81 17.67
C GLY A 442 -5.86 -24.18 16.81
N TYR A 443 -5.69 -23.51 15.66
CA TYR A 443 -4.50 -23.65 14.83
C TYR A 443 -3.39 -22.67 15.21
#